data_AF-A0A7Z7YST8-F1
#
_entry.id   AF-A0A7Z7YST8-F1
#
_cell.length_a   1.000
_cell.length_b   1.000
_cell.length_c   1.000
_cell.angle_alpha   90.00
_cell.angle_beta   90.00
_cell.angle_gamma   90.00
#
_symmetry.space_group_name_H-M   'P 1'
#
loop_
_entity.id
_entity.type
_entity.pdbx_description
1 polymer ?
#
loop_
_entity_poly.entity_id
_entity_poly.type
_entity_poly.pdbx_seq_one_letter_code
_entity_poly.pdbx_strand_id
1 'polypeptide(L)'
;MACHAVQEDYIHTALLREKASSTYIGHGVTMPHGDPDKVLKTHVLLFKHSEGFYWQEHEVKLVFFLAITPQDIHMNKQLMHVLAQLDDSAVEHLSRLDEVAFKQEIFGLIQG
;
A
#
# COMPACT_ATOMS: atom_id res chain seq x y z
N MET A 1 17.42 -19.87 -5.27
CA MET A 1 17.85 -18.48 -5.03
C MET A 1 16.63 -17.68 -4.64
N ALA A 2 16.59 -17.11 -3.44
CA ALA A 2 15.51 -16.20 -3.08
C ALA A 2 15.65 -14.93 -3.95
N CYS A 3 14.62 -14.63 -4.75
CA CYS A 3 14.57 -13.39 -5.50
C CYS A 3 14.10 -12.30 -4.54
N HIS A 4 15.04 -11.57 -3.93
CA HIS A 4 14.73 -10.46 -3.05
C HIS A 4 14.21 -9.29 -3.89
N ALA A 5 13.05 -8.73 -3.52
CA ALA A 5 12.47 -7.57 -4.18
C ALA A 5 13.14 -6.25 -3.75
N VAL A 6 13.82 -6.25 -2.59
CA VAL A 6 14.40 -5.06 -1.95
C VAL A 6 15.72 -5.41 -1.26
N GLN A 7 16.54 -4.40 -0.98
CA GLN A 7 17.74 -4.50 -0.15
C GLN A 7 17.37 -4.62 1.34
N GLU A 8 18.30 -5.12 2.17
CA GLU A 8 18.07 -5.46 3.59
C GLU A 8 17.57 -4.27 4.42
N ASP A 9 18.05 -3.06 4.12
CA ASP A 9 17.73 -1.82 4.84
C ASP A 9 16.51 -1.07 4.27
N TYR A 10 15.84 -1.61 3.25
CA TYR A 10 14.65 -1.00 2.66
C TYR A 10 13.55 -0.77 3.70
N ILE A 11 13.26 -1.77 4.54
CA ILE A 11 12.24 -1.68 5.58
C ILE A 11 12.57 -0.57 6.58
N HIS A 12 13.86 -0.39 6.91
CA HIS A 12 14.28 0.71 7.78
C HIS A 12 13.96 2.08 7.16
N THR A 13 14.16 2.25 5.85
CA THR A 13 13.81 3.51 5.17
C THR A 13 12.31 3.79 5.16
N ALA A 14 11.48 2.75 5.00
CA ALA A 14 10.02 2.90 5.06
C ALA A 14 9.54 3.34 6.46
N LEU A 15 10.16 2.79 7.52
CA LEU A 15 9.87 3.20 8.89
C LEU A 15 10.30 4.65 9.18
N LEU A 16 11.47 5.08 8.68
CA LEU A 16 11.90 6.48 8.79
C LEU A 16 10.96 7.43 8.05
N ARG A 17 10.49 7.03 6.86
CA ARG A 17 9.50 7.79 6.09
C ARG A 17 8.19 7.94 6.85
N GLU A 18 7.68 6.87 7.44
CA GLU A 18 6.44 6.89 8.24
C GLU A 18 6.58 7.78 9.49
N LYS A 19 7.73 7.71 10.17
CA LYS A 19 8.01 8.54 11.35
C LYS A 19 8.07 10.04 11.05
N ALA A 20 8.50 10.42 9.85
CA ALA A 20 8.57 11.82 9.44
C ALA A 20 7.19 12.44 9.25
N SER A 21 6.24 11.67 8.72
CA SER A 21 4.84 12.06 8.50
C SER A 21 4.06 10.81 8.09
N SER A 22 2.84 10.64 8.60
CA SER A 22 2.08 9.42 8.31
C SER A 22 1.86 9.21 6.81
N THR A 23 1.91 7.95 6.36
CA THR A 23 1.52 7.55 5.00
C THR A 23 0.04 7.20 4.86
N TYR A 24 -0.76 7.47 5.90
CA TYR A 24 -2.20 7.45 5.83
C TYR A 24 -2.71 8.43 4.76
N ILE A 25 -3.61 7.96 3.90
CA ILE A 25 -4.15 8.77 2.81
C ILE A 25 -5.60 9.22 3.06
N GLY A 26 -6.37 8.48 3.87
CA GLY A 26 -7.79 8.72 4.09
C GLY A 26 -8.61 7.43 4.15
N HIS A 27 -9.82 7.52 4.72
CA HIS A 27 -10.85 6.47 4.75
C HIS A 27 -10.35 5.06 5.13
N GLY A 28 -9.41 4.94 6.07
CA GLY A 28 -8.89 3.65 6.49
C GLY A 28 -7.88 3.00 5.54
N VAL A 29 -7.26 3.78 4.64
CA VAL A 29 -6.20 3.33 3.73
C VAL A 29 -4.87 4.00 4.07
N THR A 30 -3.78 3.22 4.02
CA THR A 30 -2.41 3.72 4.14
C THR A 30 -1.53 3.15 3.03
N MET A 31 -0.51 3.91 2.62
CA MET A 31 0.38 3.58 1.51
C MET A 31 1.87 3.66 1.89
N PRO A 32 2.37 2.80 2.79
CA PRO A 32 3.76 2.84 3.25
C PRO A 32 4.73 2.56 2.11
N HIS A 33 5.87 3.25 2.10
CA HIS A 33 6.92 3.11 1.10
C HIS A 33 8.28 3.54 1.64
N GLY A 34 9.33 2.86 1.18
CA GLY A 34 10.73 3.18 1.48
C GLY A 34 11.46 3.88 0.32
N ASP A 35 12.78 3.92 0.43
CA ASP A 35 13.69 4.50 -0.57
C ASP A 35 13.67 3.68 -1.88
N PRO A 36 13.30 4.28 -3.03
CA PRO A 36 13.22 3.57 -4.30
C PRO A 36 14.57 3.02 -4.78
N ASP A 37 15.70 3.62 -4.40
CA ASP A 37 17.03 3.14 -4.80
C ASP A 37 17.39 1.79 -4.15
N LYS A 38 16.62 1.38 -3.13
CA LYS A 38 16.75 0.10 -2.42
C LYS A 38 15.78 -0.97 -2.93
N VAL A 39 15.04 -0.69 -4.01
CA VAL A 39 14.12 -1.65 -4.64
C VAL A 39 14.81 -2.32 -5.83
N LEU A 40 14.90 -3.64 -5.78
CA LEU A 40 15.49 -4.47 -6.85
C LEU A 40 14.44 -4.87 -7.90
N LYS A 41 13.18 -5.02 -7.48
CA LYS A 41 12.05 -5.36 -8.34
C LYS A 41 10.75 -4.79 -7.79
N THR A 42 10.00 -4.08 -8.64
CA THR A 42 8.72 -3.47 -8.28
C THR A 42 7.71 -4.51 -7.80
N HIS A 43 7.16 -4.30 -6.60
CA HIS A 43 6.07 -5.07 -6.01
C HIS A 43 5.18 -4.16 -5.16
N VAL A 44 3.91 -4.55 -5.04
CA VAL A 44 2.96 -3.98 -4.08
C VAL A 44 2.47 -5.11 -3.19
N LEU A 45 2.59 -4.93 -1.87
CA LEU A 45 2.02 -5.84 -0.89
C LEU A 45 0.71 -5.26 -0.39
N LEU A 46 -0.32 -6.11 -0.38
CA LEU A 46 -1.65 -5.74 0.09
C LEU A 46 -1.94 -6.49 1.38
N PHE A 47 -2.36 -5.75 2.40
CA PHE A 47 -2.88 -6.32 3.63
C PHE A 47 -4.26 -5.75 3.93
N LYS A 48 -5.17 -6.61 4.39
CA LYS A 48 -6.53 -6.21 4.78
C LYS A 48 -6.95 -6.84 6.10
N HIS A 49 -7.67 -6.07 6.93
CA HIS A 49 -8.24 -6.54 8.18
C HIS A 49 -9.63 -5.91 8.39
N SER A 50 -10.68 -6.73 8.52
CA SER A 50 -12.07 -6.25 8.59
C SER A 50 -12.36 -5.41 9.83
N GLU A 51 -11.74 -5.74 10.96
CA GLU A 51 -11.89 -4.99 12.21
C GLU A 51 -10.94 -3.79 12.29
N GLY A 52 -10.07 -3.62 11.29
CA GLY A 52 -9.05 -2.58 11.28
C GLY A 52 -8.00 -2.71 12.39
N PHE A 53 -7.10 -1.74 12.42
CA PHE A 53 -6.08 -1.57 13.46
C PHE A 53 -5.56 -0.13 13.41
N TYR A 54 -4.91 0.32 14.47
CA TYR A 54 -4.35 1.67 14.51
C TYR A 54 -3.04 1.76 13.72
N TRP A 55 -3.01 2.72 12.80
CA TRP A 55 -1.84 3.23 12.11
C TRP A 55 -1.57 4.65 12.60
N GLN A 56 -0.73 4.78 13.63
CA GLN A 56 -0.62 5.99 14.44
C GLN A 56 -2.01 6.39 15.01
N GLU A 57 -2.47 7.61 14.77
CA GLU A 57 -3.78 8.12 15.21
C GLU A 57 -4.98 7.67 14.34
N HIS A 58 -4.73 6.98 13.22
CA HIS A 58 -5.77 6.61 12.26
C HIS A 58 -6.16 5.14 12.38
N GLU A 59 -7.45 4.84 12.27
CA GLU A 59 -7.92 3.46 12.08
C GLU A 59 -7.76 3.07 10.61
N VAL A 60 -7.09 1.96 10.34
CA VAL A 60 -6.77 1.47 8.99
C VAL A 60 -7.29 0.05 8.80
N LYS A 61 -7.89 -0.21 7.63
CA LYS A 61 -8.34 -1.54 7.21
C LYS A 61 -7.57 -2.07 6.02
N LEU A 62 -6.99 -1.21 5.19
CA LEU A 62 -6.23 -1.57 3.99
C LEU A 62 -4.84 -0.93 4.00
N VAL A 63 -3.82 -1.76 3.75
CA VAL A 63 -2.43 -1.32 3.59
C VAL A 63 -1.95 -1.68 2.19
N PHE A 64 -1.48 -0.67 1.46
CA PHE A 64 -0.81 -0.81 0.17
C PHE A 64 0.67 -0.50 0.34
N PHE A 65 1.47 -1.48 0.77
CA PHE A 65 2.91 -1.28 0.94
C PHE A 65 3.59 -1.34 -0.41
N LEU A 66 4.14 -0.21 -0.85
CA LEU A 66 4.77 -0.08 -2.15
C LEU A 66 6.28 -0.31 -2.04
N ALA A 67 6.83 -1.17 -2.88
CA ALA A 67 8.26 -1.26 -3.19
C ALA A 67 8.42 -1.04 -4.69
N ILE A 68 8.68 0.20 -5.12
CA ILE A 68 8.71 0.59 -6.54
C ILE A 68 10.11 1.07 -6.92
N THR A 69 10.63 0.57 -8.04
CA THR A 69 11.94 0.99 -8.58
C THR A 69 11.88 2.45 -9.08
N PRO A 70 13.02 3.14 -9.23
CA PRO A 70 13.03 4.49 -9.79
C PRO A 70 12.42 4.58 -11.20
N GLN A 71 12.53 3.51 -12.00
CA GLN A 71 11.95 3.44 -13.35
C GLN A 71 10.42 3.45 -13.33
N ASP A 72 9.82 2.83 -12.30
CA ASP A 72 8.38 2.67 -12.16
C ASP A 72 7.73 3.73 -11.24
N ILE A 73 8.49 4.72 -10.77
CA ILE A 73 8.05 5.67 -9.74
C ILE A 73 6.76 6.45 -10.08
N HIS A 74 6.43 6.56 -11.36
CA HIS A 74 5.17 7.14 -11.83
C HIS A 74 3.94 6.39 -11.28
N MET A 75 4.06 5.08 -11.02
CA MET A 75 3.01 4.25 -10.43
C MET A 75 2.60 4.71 -9.03
N ASN A 76 3.50 5.31 -8.23
CA ASN A 76 3.15 5.82 -6.89
C ASN A 76 2.03 6.87 -6.97
N LYS A 77 2.13 7.80 -7.92
CA LYS A 77 1.14 8.87 -8.08
C LYS A 77 -0.19 8.33 -8.58
N GLN A 78 -0.16 7.38 -9.51
CA GLN A 78 -1.36 6.72 -10.01
C GLN A 78 -2.08 5.95 -8.90
N LEU A 79 -1.36 5.13 -8.14
CA LEU A 79 -1.92 4.40 -7.01
C LEU A 79 -2.47 5.35 -5.95
N MET A 80 -1.73 6.40 -5.59
CA MET A 80 -2.23 7.41 -4.65
C MET A 80 -3.54 8.03 -5.13
N HIS A 81 -3.67 8.36 -6.42
CA HIS A 81 -4.88 8.94 -6.97
C HIS A 81 -6.07 7.97 -6.90
N VAL A 82 -5.87 6.71 -7.30
CA VAL A 82 -6.92 5.67 -7.24
C VAL A 82 -7.34 5.42 -5.79
N LEU A 83 -6.38 5.24 -4.88
CA LEU A 83 -6.67 4.90 -3.49
C LEU A 83 -7.31 6.07 -2.72
N ALA A 84 -6.98 7.32 -3.05
CA ALA A 84 -7.60 8.50 -2.45
C ALA A 84 -9.07 8.69 -2.84
N GLN A 85 -9.55 7.99 -3.88
CA GLN A 85 -10.97 7.99 -4.26
C GLN A 85 -11.80 6.96 -3.50
N LEU A 86 -11.18 6.06 -2.73
CA LEU A 86 -11.90 5.13 -1.89
C LEU A 86 -12.54 5.88 -0.72
N ASP A 87 -13.83 5.64 -0.51
CA ASP A 87 -14.58 6.10 0.66
C ASP A 87 -14.71 4.98 1.71
N ASP A 88 -15.28 5.33 2.87
CA ASP A 88 -15.43 4.38 3.98
C ASP A 88 -16.25 3.14 3.59
N SER A 89 -17.27 3.29 2.73
CA SER A 89 -18.11 2.18 2.28
C SER A 89 -17.34 1.22 1.38
N ALA A 90 -16.54 1.75 0.45
CA ALA A 90 -15.69 0.96 -0.43
C ALA A 90 -14.63 0.20 0.37
N VAL A 91 -14.00 0.86 1.34
CA VAL A 91 -12.98 0.24 2.20
C VAL A 91 -13.58 -0.84 3.10
N GLU A 92 -14.77 -0.61 3.66
CA GLU A 92 -15.49 -1.61 4.44
C GLU A 92 -15.79 -2.86 3.60
N HIS A 93 -16.32 -2.68 2.39
CA HIS A 93 -16.58 -3.77 1.44
C HIS A 93 -15.31 -4.55 1.12
N LEU A 94 -14.27 -3.85 0.63
CA LEU A 94 -12.99 -4.45 0.24
C LEU A 94 -12.34 -5.25 1.38
N SER A 95 -12.42 -4.75 2.63
CA SER A 95 -11.82 -5.39 3.79
C SER A 95 -12.43 -6.78 4.08
N ARG A 96 -13.71 -6.98 3.74
CA ARG A 96 -14.49 -8.20 4.03
C ARG A 96 -14.48 -9.24 2.93
N LEU A 97 -14.05 -8.88 1.72
CA LEU A 97 -13.93 -9.81 0.60
C LEU A 97 -13.00 -10.98 0.93
N ASP A 98 -13.21 -12.15 0.32
CA ASP A 98 -12.18 -13.18 0.33
C ASP A 98 -10.97 -12.77 -0.54
N GLU A 99 -9.89 -13.54 -0.48
CA GLU A 99 -8.66 -13.22 -1.21
C GLU A 99 -8.86 -13.13 -2.73
N VAL A 100 -9.70 -13.99 -3.30
CA VAL A 100 -9.91 -14.05 -4.76
C VAL A 100 -10.70 -12.83 -5.22
N ALA A 101 -11.82 -12.53 -4.56
CA ALA A 101 -12.65 -11.38 -4.88
C ALA A 101 -11.92 -10.06 -4.64
N PHE A 102 -11.20 -9.94 -3.50
CA PHE A 102 -10.39 -8.76 -3.20
C PHE A 102 -9.36 -8.49 -4.29
N LYS A 103 -8.63 -9.54 -4.72
CA LYS A 103 -7.64 -9.41 -5.78
C LYS A 103 -8.27 -8.93 -7.09
N GLN A 104 -9.41 -9.51 -7.49
CA GLN A 104 -10.12 -9.12 -8.71
C GLN A 104 -10.55 -7.65 -8.68
N GLU A 105 -11.14 -7.20 -7.57
CA GLU A 105 -11.58 -5.80 -7.45
C GLU A 105 -10.40 -4.82 -7.46
N ILE A 106 -9.33 -5.10 -6.72
CA ILE A 106 -8.13 -4.25 -6.72
C ILE A 106 -7.50 -4.17 -8.11
N PHE A 107 -7.42 -5.28 -8.86
CA PHE A 107 -6.93 -5.23 -10.24
C PHE A 107 -7.81 -4.36 -11.13
N GLY A 108 -9.14 -4.44 -10.97
CA GLY A 108 -10.08 -3.58 -11.69
C GLY A 108 -9.87 -2.09 -11.40
N LEU A 109 -9.63 -1.73 -10.13
CA LEU A 109 -9.39 -0.35 -9.72
C LEU A 109 -8.06 0.22 -10.26
N ILE A 110 -7.03 -0.62 -10.41
CA ILE A 110 -5.69 -0.17 -10.85
C ILE A 110 -5.58 -0.12 -12.39
N GLN A 111 -6.33 -0.95 -13.10
CA GLN A 111 -6.29 -1.05 -14.58
C GLN A 111 -7.30 -0.15 -15.30
N GLY A 112 -8.31 0.35 -14.60
CA GLY A 112 -9.25 1.36 -15.12
C GLY A 112 -8.61 2.74 -15.23
#